data_AF-A0A504UI40-F1
#
_entry.id   AF-A0A504UI40-F1
#
_cell.length_a   1.000
_cell.length_b   1.000
_cell.length_c   1.000
_cell.angle_alpha   90.00
_cell.angle_beta   90.00
_cell.angle_gamma   90.00
#
_symmetry.space_group_name_H-M   'P 1'
#
loop_
_entity.id
_entity.type
_entity.pdbx_description
1 polymer ?
#
loop_
_entity_poly.entity_id
_entity_poly.type
_entity_poly.pdbx_seq_one_letter_code
_entity_poly.pdbx_strand_id
1 'polypeptide(L)' 'MTLGLHRLRLSPEVFWRLSLPEFVAMAGGFDRPGGMSRGEMDRMMLRFPD' A
#
# COMPACT_ATOMS: atom_id res chain seq x y z
N MET A 1 -8.39 -1.15 17.68
CA MET A 1 -7.76 -0.38 16.59
C MET A 1 -8.81 0.52 15.97
N THR A 2 -8.88 1.79 16.36
CA THR A 2 -9.85 2.74 15.80
C THR A 2 -9.27 3.34 14.52
N LEU A 3 -9.55 2.72 13.38
CA LEU A 3 -9.25 3.25 12.05
C LEU A 3 -10.46 4.09 11.63
N GLY A 4 -10.36 5.41 11.73
CA GLY A 4 -11.45 6.34 11.42
C GLY A 4 -10.96 7.57 10.69
N LEU A 5 -11.91 8.31 10.10
CA LEU A 5 -11.75 9.54 9.31
C LEU A 5 -10.62 10.47 9.79
N HIS A 6 -10.48 10.66 11.10
CA HIS A 6 -9.48 11.53 11.71
C HIS A 6 -8.03 11.11 11.42
N ARG A 7 -7.77 9.81 11.26
CA ARG A 7 -6.41 9.26 11.09
C ARG A 7 -5.95 9.31 9.64
N LEU A 8 -6.88 9.21 8.68
CA LEU A 8 -6.60 9.31 7.25
C LEU A 8 -6.77 10.74 6.71
N ARG A 9 -7.33 11.67 7.51
CA ARG A 9 -7.62 13.07 7.15
C ARG A 9 -8.43 13.19 5.85
N LEU A 10 -9.33 12.25 5.61
CA LEU A 10 -10.17 12.23 4.41
C LEU A 10 -11.45 13.04 4.65
N SER A 11 -11.96 13.66 3.59
CA SER A 11 -13.33 14.16 3.62
C SER A 11 -14.32 12.97 3.76
N PRO A 12 -15.46 13.16 4.42
CA PRO A 12 -16.46 12.09 4.59
C PRO A 12 -16.92 11.47 3.27
N GLU A 13 -17.07 12.28 2.21
CA GLU A 13 -17.46 11.81 0.88
C GLU A 13 -16.40 10.89 0.26
N VAL A 14 -15.12 11.22 0.41
CA VAL A 14 -14.02 10.38 -0.11
C VAL A 14 -13.97 9.07 0.67
N PHE A 15 -14.14 9.11 1.99
CA PHE A 15 -14.14 7.90 2.82
C PHE A 15 -15.24 6.91 2.44
N TRP A 16 -16.47 7.38 2.25
CA TRP A 16 -17.59 6.51 1.89
C TRP A 16 -17.52 5.97 0.46
N ARG A 17 -16.70 6.58 -0.40
CA ARG A 17 -16.43 6.10 -1.76
C ARG A 17 -15.29 5.10 -1.85
N LEU A 18 -14.51 4.92 -0.78
CA LEU A 18 -13.40 3.97 -0.78
C LEU A 18 -13.90 2.53 -0.80
N SER A 19 -13.25 1.73 -1.63
CA SER A 19 -13.32 0.28 -1.52
C SER A 19 -12.51 -0.22 -0.33
N LEU A 20 -12.83 -1.43 0.14
CA LEU A 20 -12.13 -2.07 1.24
C LEU A 20 -10.61 -2.22 0.99
N PRO A 21 -10.13 -2.61 -0.22
CA PRO A 21 -8.69 -2.65 -0.51
C PRO A 21 -7.99 -1.28 -0.41
N GLU A 22 -8.62 -0.21 -0.89
CA GLU A 22 -8.04 1.15 -0.83
C GLU A 22 -7.95 1.65 0.61
N PHE A 23 -8.96 1.35 1.43
CA PHE A 23 -8.91 1.65 2.86
C PHE A 23 -7.77 0.92 3.57
N VAL A 24 -7.60 -0.38 3.31
CA VAL A 24 -6.51 -1.18 3.87
C VAL A 24 -5.14 -0.65 3.42
N ALA A 25 -5.01 -0.23 2.17
CA ALA A 25 -3.78 0.38 1.65
C ALA A 25 -3.41 1.66 2.41
N MET A 26 -4.36 2.58 2.55
CA MET A 26 -4.11 3.85 3.23
C MET A 26 -3.93 3.69 4.74
N ALA A 27 -4.52 2.66 5.34
CA ALA A 27 -4.33 2.31 6.75
C ALA A 27 -2.96 1.68 7.05
N GLY A 28 -2.13 1.40 6.03
CA GLY A 28 -0.87 0.68 6.19
C GLY A 28 -1.06 -0.80 6.53
N GLY A 29 -2.21 -1.38 6.14
CA GLY A 29 -2.53 -2.78 6.36
C GLY A 29 -1.88 -3.73 5.38
N PHE A 30 -1.34 -3.22 4.27
CA PHE A 30 -0.34 -3.96 3.51
C PHE A 30 1.01 -3.73 4.19
N ASP A 31 1.64 -4.84 4.60
CA ASP A 31 3.04 -4.81 4.98
C ASP A 31 3.78 -4.09 3.87
N ARG A 32 4.55 -3.05 4.22
CA ARG A 32 5.30 -2.29 3.23
C ARG A 32 6.18 -3.34 2.56
N PRO A 33 6.01 -3.68 1.27
CA PRO A 33 6.95 -4.58 0.63
C PRO A 33 8.30 -3.91 0.87
N GLY A 34 9.17 -4.59 1.64
CA GLY A 34 10.48 -4.07 1.96
C GLY A 34 11.05 -3.54 0.65
N GLY A 35 11.34 -2.23 0.62
CA GLY A 35 11.61 -1.56 -0.65
C GLY A 35 12.60 -2.39 -1.45
N MET A 36 12.33 -2.59 -2.75
CA MET A 36 13.07 -3.51 -3.62
C MET A 36 14.57 -3.47 -3.29
N SER A 37 15.06 -4.55 -2.69
CA SER A 37 16.47 -4.62 -2.32
C SER A 37 17.31 -4.76 -3.59
N ARG A 38 18.56 -4.32 -3.52
CA ARG A 38 19.50 -4.47 -4.65
C ARG A 38 19.61 -5.92 -5.11
N GLY A 39 19.56 -6.88 -4.19
CA GLY A 39 19.59 -8.31 -4.52
C GLY A 39 18.30 -8.82 -5.18
N GLU A 40 17.15 -8.27 -4.84
CA GLU A 40 15.89 -8.59 -5.54
C GLU A 40 15.85 -7.99 -6.94
N MET A 41 16.39 -6.79 -7.12
CA MET A 41 16.59 -6.18 -8.43
C MET A 41 17.52 -7.02 -9.30
N ASP A 42 18.68 -7.44 -8.78
CA ASP A 42 19.64 -8.28 -9.53
C ASP A 42 19.00 -9.62 -9.92
N ARG A 43 18.24 -10.26 -9.02
CA ARG A 43 17.49 -11.48 -9.36
C ARG A 43 16.40 -11.23 -10.39
N MET A 44 15.76 -10.06 -10.38
CA MET A 44 14.74 -9.70 -11.36
C MET A 44 15.36 -9.49 -12.75
N MET A 45 16.49 -8.79 -12.83
CA MET A 45 17.25 -8.59 -14.07
C MET A 45 17.79 -9.91 -14.64
N LEU A 46 18.19 -10.85 -13.78
CA LEU A 46 18.57 -12.20 -14.21
C LEU A 46 17.37 -13.02 -14.70
N ARG A 47 16.20 -12.83 -14.09
CA ARG A 47 14.98 -13.60 -14.42
C ARG A 47 14.31 -13.12 -15.70
N PHE A 48 14.40 -11.83 -16.00
CA PHE A 48 13.83 -11.21 -17.20
C PHE A 48 14.92 -10.41 -17.93
N PRO A 49 15.80 -11.09 -18.68
CA PRO A 49 16.93 -10.45 -19.35
C PRO A 49 16.59 -9.83 -20.73
N ASP A 50 15.32 -9.53 -21.04
CA ASP A 50 14.87 -8.99 -22.33
C ASP A 50 14.28 -7.57 -22.26
#